data_AF-A0A1U9ZZM9-F1
#
_entry.id   AF-A0A1U9ZZM9-F1
#
_cell.length_a   1.000
_cell.length_b   1.000
_cell.length_c   1.000
_cell.angle_alpha   90.00
_cell.angle_beta   90.00
_cell.angle_gamma   90.00
#
_symmetry.space_group_name_H-M   'P 1'
#
loop_
_entity.id
_entity.type
_entity.pdbx_description
1 polymer ?
#
loop_
_entity_poly.entity_id
_entity_poly.type
_entity_poly.pdbx_seq_one_letter_code
_entity_poly.pdbx_strand_id
1 'polypeptide(L)'
;MPVTAVFASAALCLLPVADHARGPVTTAQDCSPARPAEVAGPPPPTGARAFICAVRTDKALGLATSTPDQVLLAHGHRLCAAYTRDDPDEPARLDAAEGVDVRELYGLLAPICPAADATVEADLAAADREFAESDAKERRKCAATPRHRPLIAPAKAVRLEDPRWPGTGMELYAPGTGAGVPVQSLKNGLVGAGPGHVAVRTHAGLPACVTLETYALRPPVETKGWDHVAEAGYDHRGGRMFFRASTGGMELPDLSLDGRTGHYRIRVHFAWFRGEGGKRRSQRLLIMAYPGQGDDLVTYRKPPGR
;
A
#
# COMPACT_ATOMS: atom_id res chain seq x y z
N MET A 1 57.55 73.82 -15.33
CA MET A 1 58.25 73.13 -14.21
C MET A 1 57.63 73.64 -12.90
N PRO A 2 57.34 72.83 -11.87
CA PRO A 2 56.97 71.41 -11.81
C PRO A 2 55.61 71.16 -11.08
N VAL A 3 55.07 69.95 -11.32
CA VAL A 3 54.41 69.01 -10.38
C VAL A 3 53.18 69.48 -9.56
N THR A 4 52.01 68.93 -9.90
CA THR A 4 50.91 68.69 -8.95
C THR A 4 50.59 67.20 -8.88
N ALA A 5 50.51 66.73 -7.63
CA ALA A 5 50.53 65.35 -7.20
C ALA A 5 49.20 64.61 -7.45
N VAL A 6 49.35 63.30 -7.70
CA VAL A 6 48.29 62.30 -7.74
C VAL A 6 47.88 61.95 -6.31
N PHE A 7 46.61 62.10 -5.96
CA PHE A 7 46.00 61.42 -4.81
C PHE A 7 44.99 60.39 -5.32
N ALA A 8 45.44 59.14 -5.43
CA ALA A 8 44.58 57.98 -5.56
C ALA A 8 44.02 57.64 -4.18
N SER A 9 42.73 57.89 -3.96
CA SER A 9 42.04 57.48 -2.74
C SER A 9 41.69 55.99 -2.83
N ALA A 10 42.48 55.17 -2.13
CA ALA A 10 42.17 53.77 -1.87
C ALA A 10 41.06 53.70 -0.81
N ALA A 11 39.80 53.55 -1.24
CA ALA A 11 38.70 53.15 -0.37
C ALA A 11 38.67 51.61 -0.28
N LEU A 12 39.46 51.06 0.64
CA LEU A 12 39.45 49.65 1.00
C LEU A 12 39.05 49.51 2.47
N CYS A 13 38.21 48.50 2.71
CA CYS A 13 37.83 47.92 4.00
C CYS A 13 36.76 48.66 4.79
N LEU A 14 35.52 48.17 4.68
CA LEU A 14 34.61 47.81 5.78
C LEU A 14 33.37 47.12 5.17
N LEU A 15 33.58 45.95 4.55
CA LEU A 15 32.46 45.01 4.39
C LEU A 15 32.18 44.47 5.79
N PRO A 16 30.94 44.56 6.32
CA PRO A 16 30.61 43.82 7.53
C PRO A 16 30.93 42.36 7.22
N VAL A 17 31.86 41.80 7.99
CA VAL A 17 31.98 40.35 8.10
C VAL A 17 30.63 39.94 8.65
N ALA A 18 29.71 39.56 7.76
CA ALA A 18 28.46 38.96 8.16
C ALA A 18 28.87 37.78 9.02
N ASP A 19 28.63 37.89 10.32
CA ASP A 19 28.84 36.85 11.29
C ASP A 19 28.27 35.57 10.66
N HIS A 20 29.16 34.69 10.19
CA HIS A 20 28.76 33.34 9.81
C HIS A 20 28.26 32.74 11.10
N ALA A 21 26.95 32.83 11.32
CA ALA A 21 26.31 32.43 12.56
C ALA A 21 26.73 30.97 12.83
N ARG A 22 27.71 30.81 13.72
CA ARG A 22 28.22 29.51 14.14
C ARG A 22 27.08 28.87 14.92
N GLY A 23 26.36 27.98 14.25
CA GLY A 23 25.28 27.23 14.86
C GLY A 23 25.38 25.76 14.49
N PRO A 24 24.63 24.91 15.20
CA PRO A 24 24.60 23.48 14.90
C PRO A 24 24.12 23.26 13.45
N VAL A 25 24.70 22.25 12.82
CA VAL A 25 24.31 21.76 11.50
C VAL A 25 23.85 20.33 11.67
N THR A 26 22.55 20.11 11.61
CA THR A 26 21.97 18.76 11.53
C THR A 26 22.19 18.22 10.13
N THR A 27 22.81 17.05 10.02
CA THR A 27 23.01 16.37 8.72
C THR A 27 21.81 15.48 8.38
N ALA A 28 21.69 15.07 7.12
CA ALA A 28 20.68 14.10 6.71
C ALA A 28 20.86 12.74 7.42
N GLN A 29 22.10 12.36 7.78
CA GLN A 29 22.38 11.13 8.53
C GLN A 29 21.83 11.20 9.96
N ASP A 30 21.85 12.39 10.58
CA ASP A 30 21.28 12.62 11.92
C ASP A 30 19.74 12.53 11.94
N CYS A 31 19.12 12.59 10.77
CA CYS A 31 17.66 12.49 10.59
C CYS A 31 17.20 11.07 10.26
N SER A 32 18.09 10.22 9.78
CA SER A 32 17.83 8.83 9.42
C SER A 32 19.01 7.94 9.85
N PRO A 33 19.23 7.71 11.15
CA PRO A 33 20.33 6.86 11.59
C PRO A 33 20.12 5.43 11.05
N ALA A 34 21.18 4.83 10.53
CA ALA A 34 21.17 3.44 10.07
C ALA A 34 20.78 2.52 11.25
N ARG A 35 19.60 1.90 11.20
CA ARG A 35 19.12 1.02 12.26
C ARG A 35 19.45 -0.45 11.97
N PRO A 36 19.92 -1.22 12.95
CA PRO A 36 19.76 -2.67 12.97
C PRO A 36 18.26 -3.02 13.00
N ALA A 37 17.86 -4.09 12.30
CA ALA A 37 16.48 -4.41 11.99
C ALA A 37 15.54 -4.75 13.18
N GLU A 38 16.01 -4.71 14.44
CA GLU A 38 15.34 -5.36 15.57
C GLU A 38 14.81 -4.43 16.68
N VAL A 39 15.03 -3.10 16.62
CA VAL A 39 14.54 -2.18 17.67
C VAL A 39 13.46 -1.27 17.13
N ALA A 40 12.29 -1.27 17.80
CA ALA A 40 11.26 -0.25 17.63
C ALA A 40 11.90 1.12 17.88
N GLY A 41 12.20 1.84 16.80
CA GLY A 41 13.07 2.99 16.94
C GLY A 41 12.38 4.21 17.52
N PRO A 42 13.14 5.29 17.77
CA PRO A 42 12.59 6.50 18.36
C PRO A 42 11.40 7.02 17.57
N PRO A 43 10.45 7.69 18.26
CA PRO A 43 9.32 8.34 17.62
C PRO A 43 9.81 9.32 16.54
N PRO A 44 9.01 9.57 15.50
CA PRO A 44 9.37 10.53 14.47
C PRO A 44 9.64 11.91 15.11
N PRO A 45 10.61 12.68 14.59
CA PRO A 45 10.84 14.02 15.08
C PRO A 45 9.58 14.87 14.90
N THR A 46 9.37 15.84 15.78
CA THR A 46 8.27 16.81 15.71
C THR A 46 8.80 18.24 15.71
N GLY A 47 7.95 19.21 15.40
CA GLY A 47 8.29 20.63 15.51
C GLY A 47 9.44 21.05 14.59
N ALA A 48 10.29 21.95 15.10
CA ALA A 48 11.49 22.44 14.43
C ALA A 48 12.44 21.32 13.95
N ARG A 49 12.58 20.23 14.70
CA ARG A 49 13.46 19.10 14.31
C ARG A 49 12.91 18.37 13.09
N ALA A 50 11.59 18.18 13.01
CA ALA A 50 10.95 17.56 11.86
C ALA A 50 11.15 18.38 10.59
N PHE A 51 10.93 19.70 10.68
CA PHE A 51 11.19 20.63 9.58
C PHE A 51 12.64 20.57 9.09
N ILE A 52 13.62 20.70 10.01
CA ILE A 52 15.04 20.60 9.66
C ILE A 52 15.32 19.28 8.95
N CYS A 53 14.81 18.17 9.47
CA CYS A 53 15.04 16.87 8.88
C CYS A 53 14.44 16.72 7.48
N ALA A 54 13.20 17.15 7.27
CA ALA A 54 12.57 17.14 5.95
C ALA A 54 13.37 18.00 4.93
N VAL A 55 13.82 19.20 5.31
CA VAL A 55 14.66 20.03 4.43
C VAL A 55 15.96 19.32 4.05
N ARG A 56 16.60 18.61 5.01
CA ARG A 56 17.87 17.91 4.77
C ARG A 56 17.72 16.66 3.92
N THR A 57 16.64 15.90 4.09
CA THR A 57 16.41 14.66 3.33
C THR A 57 15.90 14.95 1.93
N ASP A 58 14.97 15.88 1.81
CA ASP A 58 14.18 16.07 0.59
C ASP A 58 14.80 17.12 -0.32
N LYS A 59 15.71 17.96 0.22
CA LYS A 59 16.39 19.07 -0.48
C LYS A 59 15.43 20.05 -1.16
N ALA A 60 14.19 20.11 -0.68
CA ALA A 60 13.09 20.86 -1.30
C ALA A 60 13.33 22.37 -1.39
N LEU A 61 14.19 22.95 -0.55
CA LEU A 61 14.46 24.39 -0.51
C LEU A 61 15.75 24.82 -1.23
N GLY A 62 16.49 23.88 -1.86
CA GLY A 62 17.75 24.19 -2.56
C GLY A 62 18.87 24.75 -1.67
N LEU A 63 18.71 24.75 -0.34
CA LEU A 63 19.68 25.29 0.61
C LEU A 63 20.91 24.37 0.74
N ALA A 64 22.09 24.96 0.94
CA ALA A 64 23.34 24.20 1.09
C ALA A 64 23.26 23.23 2.30
N THR A 65 23.86 22.06 2.17
CA THR A 65 23.88 21.04 3.24
C THR A 65 24.62 21.50 4.50
N SER A 66 25.49 22.49 4.38
CA SER A 66 26.21 23.14 5.49
C SER A 66 25.47 24.33 6.11
N THR A 67 24.30 24.70 5.60
CA THR A 67 23.50 25.81 6.13
C THR A 67 23.17 25.56 7.60
N PRO A 68 23.45 26.46 8.55
CA PRO A 68 23.12 26.24 9.96
C PRO A 68 21.63 26.06 10.23
N ASP A 69 21.26 25.26 11.23
CA ASP A 69 19.87 24.90 11.50
C ASP A 69 18.99 26.12 11.84
N GLN A 70 19.55 27.12 12.53
CA GLN A 70 18.84 28.37 12.82
C GLN A 70 18.52 29.17 11.56
N VAL A 71 19.37 29.08 10.52
CA VAL A 71 19.12 29.74 9.23
C VAL A 71 17.99 29.01 8.50
N LEU A 72 17.96 27.67 8.57
CA LEU A 72 16.85 26.88 8.03
C LEU A 72 15.53 27.26 8.72
N LEU A 73 15.51 27.30 10.05
CA LEU A 73 14.30 27.63 10.82
C LEU A 73 13.83 29.05 10.55
N ALA A 74 14.74 30.03 10.51
CA ALA A 74 14.39 31.41 10.17
C ALA A 74 13.79 31.52 8.76
N HIS A 75 14.39 30.82 7.79
CA HIS A 75 13.85 30.75 6.43
C HIS A 75 12.47 30.09 6.40
N GLY A 76 12.28 28.96 7.11
CA GLY A 76 10.99 28.28 7.23
C GLY A 76 9.91 29.14 7.89
N HIS A 77 10.24 29.89 8.94
CA HIS A 77 9.29 30.83 9.56
C HIS A 77 8.92 31.99 8.64
N ARG A 78 9.85 32.48 7.81
CA ARG A 78 9.55 33.48 6.77
C ARG A 78 8.59 32.93 5.72
N LEU A 79 8.80 31.69 5.27
CA LEU A 79 7.88 31.00 4.35
C LEU A 79 6.52 30.76 5.01
N CYS A 80 6.47 30.37 6.29
CA CYS A 80 5.21 30.25 7.03
C CYS A 80 4.45 31.58 7.12
N ALA A 81 5.17 32.69 7.36
CA ALA A 81 4.56 34.01 7.39
C ALA A 81 3.94 34.36 6.02
N ALA A 82 4.62 34.07 4.92
CA ALA A 82 4.09 34.25 3.57
C ALA A 82 2.91 33.32 3.27
N TYR A 83 2.97 32.05 3.70
CA TYR A 83 1.87 31.09 3.55
C TYR A 83 0.59 31.55 4.25
N THR A 84 0.75 32.15 5.44
CA THR A 84 -0.36 32.58 6.29
C THR A 84 -0.96 33.92 5.84
N ARG A 85 -0.17 34.75 5.13
CA ARG A 85 -0.68 35.98 4.53
C ARG A 85 -1.56 35.61 3.34
N ASP A 86 -2.76 36.17 3.33
CA ASP A 86 -3.71 36.02 2.22
C ASP A 86 -3.40 37.06 1.12
N ASP A 87 -2.13 37.18 0.74
CA ASP A 87 -1.68 38.03 -0.37
C ASP A 87 -1.52 37.17 -1.64
N PRO A 88 -2.36 37.38 -2.68
CA PRO A 88 -2.31 36.57 -3.89
C PRO A 88 -1.03 36.77 -4.72
N ASP A 89 -0.32 37.91 -4.56
CA ASP A 89 0.90 38.20 -5.32
C ASP A 89 2.17 37.66 -4.64
N GLU A 90 2.10 37.35 -3.34
CA GLU A 90 3.25 36.91 -2.56
C GLU A 90 3.83 35.55 -3.01
N PRO A 91 3.02 34.52 -3.36
CA PRO A 91 3.53 33.29 -3.93
C PRO A 91 4.31 33.51 -5.24
N ALA A 92 3.79 34.34 -6.14
CA ALA A 92 4.45 34.65 -7.42
C ALA A 92 5.80 35.37 -7.22
N ARG A 93 5.89 36.25 -6.22
CA ARG A 93 7.15 36.92 -5.85
C ARG A 93 8.18 35.94 -5.27
N LEU A 94 7.74 35.01 -4.42
CA LEU A 94 8.61 33.98 -3.85
C LEU A 94 9.11 33.00 -4.91
N ASP A 95 8.25 32.58 -5.84
CA ASP A 95 8.64 31.73 -6.96
C ASP A 95 9.66 32.44 -7.86
N ALA A 96 9.42 33.70 -8.23
CA ALA A 96 10.35 34.46 -9.05
C ALA A 96 11.72 34.70 -8.37
N ALA A 97 11.74 34.91 -7.05
CA ALA A 97 12.95 35.22 -6.29
C ALA A 97 13.75 33.97 -5.89
N GLU A 98 13.06 32.87 -5.56
CA GLU A 98 13.65 31.72 -4.88
C GLU A 98 13.32 30.38 -5.56
N GLY A 99 12.46 30.38 -6.59
CA GLY A 99 11.99 29.16 -7.28
C GLY A 99 11.10 28.29 -6.38
N VAL A 100 10.42 28.91 -5.43
CA VAL A 100 9.64 28.24 -4.39
C VAL A 100 8.17 28.65 -4.47
N ASP A 101 7.32 27.67 -4.73
CA ASP A 101 5.88 27.80 -4.49
C ASP A 101 5.56 27.46 -3.03
N VAL A 102 5.31 28.49 -2.22
CA VAL A 102 5.01 28.34 -0.80
C VAL A 102 3.74 27.52 -0.54
N ARG A 103 2.79 27.49 -1.50
CA ARG A 103 1.55 26.73 -1.36
C ARG A 103 1.77 25.23 -1.48
N GLU A 104 2.68 24.81 -2.35
CA GLU A 104 3.10 23.40 -2.51
C GLU A 104 3.97 22.91 -1.34
N LEU A 105 4.55 23.81 -0.56
CA LEU A 105 5.39 23.49 0.60
C LEU A 105 4.64 23.27 1.92
N TYR A 106 3.30 23.31 1.94
CA TYR A 106 2.53 23.20 3.19
C TYR A 106 2.89 21.96 4.02
N GLY A 107 3.10 20.80 3.39
CA GLY A 107 3.54 19.59 4.08
C GLY A 107 4.94 19.71 4.71
N LEU A 108 5.86 20.44 4.06
CA LEU A 108 7.18 20.73 4.61
C LEU A 108 7.09 21.71 5.79
N LEU A 109 6.21 22.71 5.70
CA LEU A 109 6.07 23.78 6.69
C LEU A 109 5.24 23.38 7.91
N ALA A 110 4.35 22.39 7.80
CA ALA A 110 3.42 21.96 8.85
C ALA A 110 4.07 21.84 10.24
N PRO A 111 5.26 21.22 10.42
CA PRO A 111 5.87 21.11 11.75
C PRO A 111 6.22 22.44 12.44
N ILE A 112 6.34 23.54 11.69
CA ILE A 112 6.68 24.88 12.24
C ILE A 112 5.63 25.94 11.92
N CYS A 113 4.53 25.58 11.26
CA CYS A 113 3.54 26.51 10.75
C CYS A 113 2.11 26.01 11.01
N PRO A 114 1.43 26.52 12.06
CA PRO A 114 0.09 26.05 12.42
C PRO A 114 -0.95 26.15 11.31
N ALA A 115 -0.85 27.16 10.43
CA ALA A 115 -1.76 27.30 9.30
C ALA A 115 -1.54 26.20 8.25
N ALA A 116 -0.29 25.81 7.99
CA ALA A 116 0.02 24.73 7.06
C ALA A 116 -0.31 23.35 7.66
N ASP A 117 -0.09 23.17 8.96
CA ASP A 117 -0.49 21.97 9.72
C ASP A 117 -2.00 21.73 9.63
N ALA A 118 -2.81 22.79 9.81
CA ALA A 118 -4.26 22.71 9.65
C ALA A 118 -4.68 22.27 8.23
N THR A 119 -3.95 22.69 7.19
CA THR A 119 -4.17 22.24 5.81
C THR A 119 -3.85 20.75 5.65
N VAL A 120 -2.69 20.30 6.16
CA VAL A 120 -2.32 18.86 6.12
C VAL A 120 -3.38 18.00 6.81
N GLU A 121 -3.83 18.39 8.00
CA GLU A 121 -4.87 17.67 8.74
C GLU A 121 -6.21 17.66 7.99
N ALA A 122 -6.58 18.78 7.36
CA ALA A 122 -7.80 18.86 6.56
C ALA A 122 -7.75 17.92 5.33
N ASP A 123 -6.61 17.87 4.65
CA ASP A 123 -6.39 17.00 3.48
C ASP A 123 -6.37 15.53 3.87
N LEU A 124 -5.67 15.17 4.96
CA LEU A 124 -5.69 13.81 5.51
C LEU A 124 -7.11 13.39 5.90
N ALA A 125 -7.85 14.25 6.60
CA ALA A 125 -9.24 13.96 6.95
C ALA A 125 -10.15 13.84 5.73
N ALA A 126 -9.91 14.59 4.66
CA ALA A 126 -10.64 14.47 3.40
C ALA A 126 -10.32 13.15 2.69
N ALA A 127 -9.05 12.79 2.58
CA ALA A 127 -8.59 11.52 2.02
C ALA A 127 -9.15 10.32 2.80
N ASP A 128 -9.15 10.38 4.14
CA ASP A 128 -9.71 9.34 5.00
C ASP A 128 -11.22 9.15 4.77
N ARG A 129 -11.97 10.25 4.60
CA ARG A 129 -13.40 10.18 4.25
C ARG A 129 -13.60 9.53 2.88
N GLU A 130 -12.85 9.94 1.87
CA GLU A 130 -12.94 9.35 0.53
C GLU A 130 -12.62 7.85 0.56
N PHE A 131 -11.54 7.47 1.27
CA PHE A 131 -11.15 6.09 1.43
C PHE A 131 -12.23 5.27 2.15
N ALA A 132 -12.78 5.79 3.25
CA ALA A 132 -13.86 5.14 3.99
C ALA A 132 -15.14 4.96 3.16
N GLU A 133 -15.51 5.96 2.36
CA GLU A 133 -16.64 5.88 1.44
C GLU A 133 -16.42 4.83 0.33
N SER A 134 -15.22 4.78 -0.22
CA SER A 134 -14.78 3.79 -1.21
C SER A 134 -14.83 2.37 -0.63
N ASP A 135 -14.27 2.16 0.56
CA ASP A 135 -14.28 0.88 1.27
C ASP A 135 -15.71 0.43 1.57
N ALA A 136 -16.56 1.34 2.08
CA ALA A 136 -17.95 1.05 2.35
C ALA A 136 -18.71 0.66 1.06
N LYS A 137 -18.38 1.29 -0.07
CA LYS A 137 -18.95 0.93 -1.39
C LYS A 137 -18.52 -0.46 -1.82
N GLU A 138 -17.26 -0.85 -1.65
CA GLU A 138 -16.82 -2.22 -1.97
C GLU A 138 -17.44 -3.26 -1.02
N ARG A 139 -17.56 -2.97 0.28
CA ARG A 139 -18.27 -3.83 1.24
C ARG A 139 -19.74 -4.02 0.85
N ARG A 140 -20.45 -2.95 0.45
CA ARG A 140 -21.83 -3.04 -0.05
C ARG A 140 -21.94 -3.94 -1.29
N LYS A 141 -20.99 -3.88 -2.22
CA LYS A 141 -20.98 -4.80 -3.38
C LYS A 141 -20.81 -6.25 -2.94
N CYS A 142 -19.90 -6.54 -2.02
CA CYS A 142 -19.72 -7.89 -1.50
C CYS A 142 -20.94 -8.39 -0.72
N ALA A 143 -21.58 -7.55 0.09
CA ALA A 143 -22.84 -7.85 0.76
C ALA A 143 -23.96 -8.18 -0.24
N ALA A 144 -24.04 -7.45 -1.35
CA ALA A 144 -25.03 -7.68 -2.41
C ALA A 144 -24.77 -8.93 -3.27
N THR A 145 -23.59 -9.56 -3.18
CA THR A 145 -23.34 -10.79 -3.96
C THR A 145 -24.29 -11.91 -3.55
N PRO A 146 -24.85 -12.68 -4.51
CA PRO A 146 -25.73 -13.79 -4.18
C PRO A 146 -25.07 -14.74 -3.18
N ARG A 147 -25.79 -15.08 -2.11
CA ARG A 147 -25.32 -16.10 -1.16
C ARG A 147 -25.28 -17.45 -1.85
N HIS A 148 -24.23 -18.21 -1.57
CA HIS A 148 -24.17 -19.60 -2.00
C HIS A 148 -25.25 -20.41 -1.26
N ARG A 149 -25.91 -21.32 -1.97
CA ARG A 149 -26.95 -22.20 -1.42
C ARG A 149 -26.51 -23.64 -1.69
N PRO A 150 -25.64 -24.18 -0.84
CA PRO A 150 -24.97 -25.44 -1.15
C PRO A 150 -25.97 -26.60 -1.13
N LEU A 151 -25.75 -27.58 -2.01
CA LEU A 151 -26.61 -28.77 -2.11
C LEU A 151 -26.46 -29.73 -0.94
N ILE A 152 -25.38 -29.61 -0.17
CA ILE A 152 -25.15 -30.30 1.11
C ILE A 152 -24.66 -29.30 2.14
N ALA A 153 -24.84 -29.56 3.43
CA ALA A 153 -24.37 -28.65 4.47
C ALA A 153 -22.82 -28.66 4.58
N PRO A 154 -22.15 -27.49 4.57
CA PRO A 154 -20.73 -27.41 4.90
C PRO A 154 -20.52 -27.64 6.40
N ALA A 155 -19.40 -28.27 6.75
CA ALA A 155 -18.96 -28.39 8.13
C ALA A 155 -18.52 -27.04 8.70
N LYS A 156 -17.95 -26.18 7.85
CA LYS A 156 -17.56 -24.80 8.17
C LYS A 156 -17.84 -23.91 6.97
N ALA A 157 -18.48 -22.77 7.18
CA ALA A 157 -18.69 -21.77 6.13
C ALA A 157 -18.36 -20.38 6.66
N VAL A 158 -17.52 -19.65 5.93
CA VAL A 158 -17.12 -18.29 6.26
C VAL A 158 -17.30 -17.41 5.03
N ARG A 159 -18.20 -16.44 5.13
CA ARG A 159 -18.32 -15.37 4.15
C ARG A 159 -17.59 -14.15 4.71
N LEU A 160 -16.58 -13.67 3.98
CA LEU A 160 -15.86 -12.48 4.42
C LEU A 160 -16.72 -11.25 4.18
N GLU A 161 -16.90 -10.45 5.23
CA GLU A 161 -17.60 -9.17 5.15
C GLU A 161 -16.78 -8.17 4.34
N ASP A 162 -15.47 -8.16 4.57
CA ASP A 162 -14.55 -7.25 3.91
C ASP A 162 -14.04 -7.80 2.57
N PRO A 163 -14.06 -6.98 1.51
CA PRO A 163 -13.45 -7.33 0.24
C PRO A 163 -11.96 -7.60 0.43
N ARG A 164 -11.44 -8.60 -0.29
CA ARG A 164 -10.02 -8.93 -0.29
C ARG A 164 -9.33 -8.39 -1.53
N TRP A 165 -8.08 -7.97 -1.37
CA TRP A 165 -7.23 -7.48 -2.44
C TRP A 165 -6.08 -8.46 -2.70
N PRO A 166 -6.36 -9.62 -3.33
CA PRO A 166 -5.36 -10.67 -3.51
C PRO A 166 -4.27 -10.34 -4.54
N GLY A 167 -4.28 -9.14 -5.14
CA GLY A 167 -3.36 -8.80 -6.23
C GLY A 167 -3.55 -9.77 -7.41
N THR A 168 -2.46 -10.41 -7.83
CA THR A 168 -2.44 -11.36 -8.95
C THR A 168 -2.93 -12.77 -8.59
N GLY A 169 -3.01 -13.11 -7.30
CA GLY A 169 -3.45 -14.42 -6.86
C GLY A 169 -3.24 -14.69 -5.38
N MET A 170 -3.70 -15.86 -4.96
CA MET A 170 -3.52 -16.37 -3.61
C MET A 170 -2.93 -17.77 -3.67
N GLU A 171 -2.14 -18.12 -2.68
CA GLU A 171 -1.45 -19.39 -2.60
C GLU A 171 -1.68 -20.07 -1.25
N LEU A 172 -1.78 -21.39 -1.29
CA LEU A 172 -1.94 -22.28 -0.15
C LEU A 172 -0.75 -23.24 -0.15
N TYR A 173 0.06 -23.20 0.90
CA TYR A 173 1.27 -24.01 1.05
C TYR A 173 1.10 -25.04 2.17
N ALA A 174 1.61 -26.24 1.96
CA ALA A 174 1.82 -27.21 3.03
C ALA A 174 3.04 -26.80 3.86
N PRO A 175 3.08 -27.10 5.16
CA PRO A 175 4.27 -26.85 5.97
C PRO A 175 5.52 -27.47 5.33
N GLY A 176 6.60 -26.69 5.27
CA GLY A 176 7.87 -27.12 4.65
C GLY A 176 7.91 -27.05 3.13
N THR A 177 6.82 -26.69 2.44
CA THR A 177 6.88 -26.31 1.02
C THR A 177 7.20 -24.82 0.91
N GLY A 178 8.35 -24.49 0.30
CA GLY A 178 8.78 -23.11 0.10
C GLY A 178 8.10 -22.44 -1.10
N ALA A 179 8.09 -21.10 -1.09
CA ALA A 179 7.78 -20.30 -2.26
C ALA A 179 8.83 -20.62 -3.35
N GLY A 180 8.43 -21.35 -4.39
CA GLY A 180 9.36 -21.85 -5.41
C GLY A 180 9.07 -23.26 -5.92
N VAL A 181 8.17 -24.02 -5.27
CA VAL A 181 7.65 -25.25 -5.87
C VAL A 181 6.91 -24.87 -7.17
N PRO A 182 7.36 -25.36 -8.34
CA PRO A 182 6.68 -25.07 -9.59
C PRO A 182 5.25 -25.57 -9.51
N VAL A 183 4.30 -24.64 -9.39
CA VAL A 183 2.91 -24.97 -9.65
C VAL A 183 2.87 -25.39 -11.10
N GLN A 184 2.23 -26.52 -11.42
CA GLN A 184 1.88 -26.75 -12.82
C GLN A 184 1.20 -25.46 -13.30
N SER A 185 1.75 -24.87 -14.36
CA SER A 185 1.26 -23.60 -14.90
C SER A 185 -0.27 -23.59 -14.90
N LEU A 186 -0.89 -22.44 -14.65
CA LEU A 186 -2.35 -22.27 -14.62
C LEU A 186 -2.99 -22.65 -15.98
N LYS A 187 -2.97 -23.94 -16.33
CA LYS A 187 -3.35 -24.50 -17.64
C LYS A 187 -4.82 -24.22 -17.92
N ASN A 188 -5.62 -24.17 -16.86
CA ASN A 188 -7.02 -23.78 -16.95
C ASN A 188 -7.23 -22.27 -16.84
N GLY A 189 -6.26 -21.51 -16.30
CA GLY A 189 -6.32 -20.06 -16.10
C GLY A 189 -6.89 -19.59 -14.76
N LEU A 190 -7.25 -20.49 -13.83
CA LEU A 190 -7.81 -20.16 -12.50
C LEU A 190 -7.09 -20.84 -11.34
N VAL A 191 -6.88 -22.16 -11.38
CA VAL A 191 -6.23 -22.90 -10.30
C VAL A 191 -5.02 -23.64 -10.86
N GLY A 192 -3.89 -23.53 -10.17
CA GLY A 192 -2.70 -24.31 -10.39
C GLY A 192 -2.43 -25.17 -9.17
N ALA A 193 -1.86 -26.34 -9.38
CA ALA A 193 -1.53 -27.29 -8.31
C ALA A 193 -0.11 -27.83 -8.48
N GLY A 194 0.54 -28.12 -7.36
CA GLY A 194 1.78 -28.88 -7.25
C GLY A 194 1.82 -29.60 -5.89
N PRO A 195 2.80 -30.48 -5.65
CA PRO A 195 2.92 -31.18 -4.37
C PRO A 195 2.90 -30.21 -3.18
N GLY A 196 1.86 -30.29 -2.35
CA GLY A 196 1.67 -29.41 -1.19
C GLY A 196 1.46 -27.92 -1.52
N HIS A 197 1.10 -27.56 -2.76
CA HIS A 197 0.92 -26.16 -3.16
C HIS A 197 -0.29 -26.00 -4.09
N VAL A 198 -1.20 -25.09 -3.75
CA VAL A 198 -2.30 -24.64 -4.63
C VAL A 198 -2.21 -23.14 -4.84
N ALA A 199 -2.26 -22.71 -6.10
CA ALA A 199 -2.35 -21.30 -6.47
C ALA A 199 -3.69 -20.99 -7.12
N VAL A 200 -4.32 -19.90 -6.72
CA VAL A 200 -5.58 -19.37 -7.26
C VAL A 200 -5.29 -18.03 -7.91
N ARG A 201 -5.49 -17.94 -9.22
CA ARG A 201 -5.33 -16.70 -9.97
C ARG A 201 -6.50 -15.77 -9.73
N THR A 202 -6.17 -14.51 -9.50
CA THR A 202 -7.14 -13.41 -9.45
C THR A 202 -6.70 -12.31 -10.41
N HIS A 203 -7.57 -11.32 -10.59
CA HIS A 203 -7.26 -10.14 -11.37
C HIS A 203 -6.70 -9.05 -10.45
N ALA A 204 -5.52 -8.55 -10.78
CA ALA A 204 -4.92 -7.43 -10.08
C ALA A 204 -5.80 -6.18 -10.18
N GLY A 205 -5.77 -5.35 -9.13
CA GLY A 205 -6.49 -4.08 -9.05
C GLY A 205 -8.00 -4.19 -8.86
N LEU A 206 -8.56 -5.39 -8.65
CA LEU A 206 -9.99 -5.58 -8.41
C LEU A 206 -10.25 -6.34 -7.10
N PRO A 207 -11.15 -5.86 -6.24
CA PRO A 207 -11.47 -6.54 -5.00
C PRO A 207 -12.19 -7.87 -5.26
N ALA A 208 -11.98 -8.84 -4.37
CA ALA A 208 -12.60 -10.15 -4.37
C ALA A 208 -13.53 -10.33 -3.17
N CYS A 209 -14.78 -10.66 -3.44
CA CYS A 209 -15.76 -11.10 -2.45
C CYS A 209 -15.61 -12.61 -2.27
N VAL A 210 -15.12 -13.03 -1.11
CA VAL A 210 -14.70 -14.43 -0.87
C VAL A 210 -15.67 -15.12 0.08
N THR A 211 -16.11 -16.31 -0.33
CA THR A 211 -16.77 -17.29 0.54
C THR A 211 -15.91 -18.54 0.61
N LEU A 212 -15.72 -19.04 1.82
CA LEU A 212 -14.93 -20.22 2.15
C LEU A 212 -15.87 -21.27 2.71
N GLU A 213 -15.79 -22.49 2.21
CA GLU A 213 -16.60 -23.60 2.69
C GLU A 213 -15.74 -24.86 2.84
N THR A 214 -15.82 -25.51 4.00
CA THR A 214 -15.18 -26.80 4.25
C THR A 214 -16.27 -27.86 4.39
N TYR A 215 -16.13 -28.98 3.71
CA TYR A 215 -17.08 -30.09 3.74
C TYR A 215 -16.43 -31.37 4.27
N ALA A 216 -17.20 -32.19 4.98
CA ALA A 216 -16.77 -33.51 5.43
C ALA A 216 -16.75 -34.55 4.30
N LEU A 217 -17.52 -34.30 3.24
CA LEU A 217 -17.71 -35.17 2.07
C LEU A 217 -17.59 -34.33 0.80
N ARG A 218 -17.38 -34.99 -0.35
CA ARG A 218 -17.30 -34.32 -1.65
C ARG A 218 -18.64 -33.62 -1.99
N PRO A 219 -18.68 -32.28 -2.10
CA PRO A 219 -19.87 -31.58 -2.53
C PRO A 219 -20.13 -31.80 -4.04
N PRO A 220 -21.41 -31.87 -4.46
CA PRO A 220 -21.76 -31.87 -5.87
C PRO A 220 -21.16 -30.69 -6.63
N VAL A 221 -20.92 -30.85 -7.93
CA VAL A 221 -20.30 -29.78 -8.75
C VAL A 221 -21.36 -28.79 -9.21
N GLU A 222 -21.23 -27.53 -8.79
CA GLU A 222 -22.17 -26.46 -9.13
C GLU A 222 -21.56 -25.46 -10.13
N THR A 223 -21.88 -25.58 -11.42
CA THR A 223 -21.31 -24.69 -12.47
C THR A 223 -22.23 -23.54 -12.86
N LYS A 224 -23.51 -23.59 -12.53
CA LYS A 224 -24.50 -22.55 -12.88
C LYS A 224 -24.20 -21.25 -12.13
N GLY A 225 -24.23 -20.13 -12.84
CA GLY A 225 -23.96 -18.80 -12.26
C GLY A 225 -22.47 -18.48 -12.02
N TRP A 226 -21.56 -19.39 -12.36
CA TRP A 226 -20.11 -19.21 -12.26
C TRP A 226 -19.49 -19.05 -13.64
N ASP A 227 -18.51 -18.17 -13.81
CA ASP A 227 -17.80 -18.01 -15.08
C ASP A 227 -16.73 -19.09 -15.27
N HIS A 228 -16.09 -19.53 -14.18
CA HIS A 228 -15.02 -20.53 -14.21
C HIS A 228 -15.09 -21.39 -12.94
N VAL A 229 -14.98 -22.70 -13.09
CA VAL A 229 -14.91 -23.65 -11.97
C VAL A 229 -13.79 -24.65 -12.21
N ALA A 230 -12.87 -24.73 -11.27
CA ALA A 230 -11.73 -25.63 -11.32
C ALA A 230 -11.45 -26.25 -9.94
N GLU A 231 -10.78 -27.39 -9.93
CA GLU A 231 -10.47 -28.16 -8.73
C GLU A 231 -9.06 -28.74 -8.81
N ALA A 232 -8.34 -28.66 -7.70
CA ALA A 232 -6.97 -29.15 -7.55
C ALA A 232 -6.86 -30.08 -6.34
N GLY A 233 -5.94 -31.04 -6.40
CA GLY A 233 -5.50 -31.78 -5.23
C GLY A 233 -4.54 -30.97 -4.37
N TYR A 234 -4.55 -31.21 -3.08
CA TYR A 234 -3.66 -30.61 -2.10
C TYR A 234 -3.34 -31.62 -1.00
N ASP A 235 -2.07 -31.91 -0.79
CA ASP A 235 -1.59 -32.75 0.32
C ASP A 235 -1.40 -31.90 1.57
N HIS A 236 -2.36 -32.00 2.50
CA HIS A 236 -2.33 -31.24 3.75
C HIS A 236 -1.58 -32.00 4.84
N ARG A 237 -0.39 -31.49 5.19
CA ARG A 237 0.45 -32.06 6.27
C ARG A 237 0.45 -31.25 7.56
N GLY A 238 -0.17 -30.07 7.54
CA GLY A 238 -0.28 -29.20 8.70
C GLY A 238 -1.58 -29.42 9.47
N GLY A 239 -1.78 -28.69 10.56
CA GLY A 239 -3.08 -28.61 11.23
C GLY A 239 -3.95 -27.44 10.75
N ARG A 240 -3.47 -26.62 9.79
CA ARG A 240 -4.16 -25.42 9.28
C ARG A 240 -3.92 -25.26 7.78
N MET A 241 -4.97 -24.95 7.03
CA MET A 241 -4.95 -24.63 5.60
C MET A 241 -5.49 -23.23 5.38
N PHE A 242 -4.66 -22.26 5.02
CA PHE A 242 -5.14 -20.92 4.68
C PHE A 242 -4.45 -20.41 3.43
N PHE A 243 -5.18 -19.62 2.66
CA PHE A 243 -4.63 -18.92 1.51
C PHE A 243 -3.97 -17.62 1.96
N ARG A 244 -2.83 -17.29 1.34
CA ARG A 244 -2.17 -15.98 1.48
C ARG A 244 -2.11 -15.29 0.12
N ALA A 245 -2.17 -13.97 0.09
CA ALA A 245 -1.84 -13.23 -1.13
C ALA A 245 -0.38 -13.52 -1.53
N SER A 246 -0.12 -13.69 -2.82
CA SER A 246 1.25 -13.93 -3.33
C SER A 246 2.21 -12.77 -3.05
N THR A 247 1.68 -11.56 -2.82
CA THR A 247 2.45 -10.36 -2.46
C THR A 247 2.53 -10.11 -0.95
N GLY A 248 1.99 -11.02 -0.12
CA GLY A 248 1.90 -10.86 1.34
C GLY A 248 0.76 -9.96 1.81
N GLY A 249 0.63 -9.80 3.14
CA GLY A 249 -0.29 -8.84 3.78
C GLY A 249 -1.76 -9.26 3.90
N MET A 250 -2.16 -10.41 3.35
CA MET A 250 -3.52 -10.95 3.48
C MET A 250 -3.48 -12.45 3.70
N GLU A 251 -4.22 -12.93 4.70
CA GLU A 251 -4.46 -14.34 5.00
C GLU A 251 -5.97 -14.59 5.09
N LEU A 252 -6.44 -15.66 4.45
CA LEU A 252 -7.82 -16.11 4.55
C LEU A 252 -8.03 -17.01 5.78
N PRO A 253 -9.24 -17.09 6.34
CA PRO A 253 -9.54 -18.04 7.40
C PRO A 253 -9.18 -19.48 7.05
N ASP A 254 -8.89 -20.26 8.08
CA ASP A 254 -8.53 -21.66 7.96
C ASP A 254 -9.65 -22.49 7.29
N LEU A 255 -9.27 -23.30 6.31
CA LEU A 255 -10.08 -24.23 5.54
C LEU A 255 -9.96 -25.68 6.02
N SER A 256 -9.08 -25.96 6.99
CA SER A 256 -8.91 -27.31 7.53
C SER A 256 -10.21 -27.83 8.15
N LEU A 257 -10.44 -29.15 8.02
CA LEU A 257 -11.54 -29.83 8.68
C LEU A 257 -11.03 -30.31 10.05
N ASP A 258 -11.18 -29.48 11.08
CA ASP A 258 -10.76 -29.76 12.45
C ASP A 258 -9.29 -30.21 12.58
N GLY A 259 -8.39 -29.57 11.81
CA GLY A 259 -6.97 -29.90 11.78
C GLY A 259 -6.61 -31.25 11.16
N ARG A 260 -7.57 -31.93 10.52
CA ARG A 260 -7.34 -33.21 9.85
C ARG A 260 -6.29 -33.09 8.76
N THR A 261 -5.28 -33.95 8.80
CA THR A 261 -4.26 -34.10 7.76
C THR A 261 -4.72 -35.05 6.64
N GLY A 262 -3.99 -35.01 5.51
CA GLY A 262 -4.18 -35.90 4.36
C GLY A 262 -4.55 -35.17 3.08
N HIS A 263 -5.03 -35.92 2.08
CA HIS A 263 -5.38 -35.35 0.79
C HIS A 263 -6.73 -34.62 0.82
N TYR A 264 -6.69 -33.38 0.35
CA TYR A 264 -7.84 -32.53 0.12
C TYR A 264 -7.99 -32.23 -1.36
N ARG A 265 -9.23 -31.91 -1.73
CA ARG A 265 -9.55 -31.28 -2.99
C ARG A 265 -9.97 -29.85 -2.69
N ILE A 266 -9.35 -28.91 -3.40
CA ILE A 266 -9.67 -27.49 -3.34
C ILE A 266 -10.40 -27.13 -4.63
N ARG A 267 -11.70 -26.83 -4.53
CA ARG A 267 -12.51 -26.39 -5.66
C ARG A 267 -12.73 -24.89 -5.59
N VAL A 268 -12.41 -24.19 -6.65
CA VAL A 268 -12.59 -22.74 -6.77
C VAL A 268 -13.63 -22.45 -7.82
N HIS A 269 -14.65 -21.71 -7.42
CA HIS A 269 -15.61 -21.11 -8.32
C HIS A 269 -15.33 -19.61 -8.42
N PHE A 270 -15.26 -19.12 -9.64
CA PHE A 270 -14.96 -17.75 -9.97
C PHE A 270 -16.09 -17.16 -10.81
N ALA A 271 -16.53 -15.95 -10.48
CA ALA A 271 -17.44 -15.17 -11.31
C ALA A 271 -17.07 -13.69 -11.29
N TRP A 272 -17.34 -13.01 -12.39
CA TRP A 272 -17.27 -11.56 -12.47
C TRP A 272 -18.52 -10.93 -11.89
N PHE A 273 -18.34 -9.93 -11.04
CA PHE A 273 -19.39 -8.95 -10.80
C PHE A 273 -19.28 -7.86 -11.87
N ARG A 274 -20.25 -7.85 -12.78
CA ARG A 274 -20.34 -6.86 -13.85
C ARG A 274 -21.18 -5.68 -13.34
N GLY A 275 -20.63 -4.47 -13.44
CA GLY A 275 -21.37 -3.25 -13.20
C GLY A 275 -22.15 -2.81 -14.43
N GLU A 276 -22.72 -1.61 -14.35
CA GLU A 276 -23.36 -0.93 -15.48
C GLU A 276 -22.43 -0.84 -16.70
N GLY A 277 -22.98 -1.07 -17.88
CA GLY A 277 -22.22 -1.17 -19.13
C GLY A 277 -21.37 -2.43 -19.26
N GLY A 278 -21.61 -3.47 -18.45
CA GLY A 278 -20.94 -4.77 -18.55
C GLY A 278 -19.48 -4.80 -18.08
N LYS A 279 -18.96 -3.67 -17.56
CA LYS A 279 -17.57 -3.56 -17.08
C LYS A 279 -17.36 -4.43 -15.84
N ARG A 280 -16.23 -5.14 -15.79
CA ARG A 280 -15.81 -5.92 -14.61
C ARG A 280 -15.47 -4.96 -13.48
N ARG A 281 -16.13 -5.12 -12.32
CA ARG A 281 -15.96 -4.22 -11.17
C ARG A 281 -15.39 -4.92 -9.94
N SER A 282 -15.71 -6.19 -9.74
CA SER A 282 -15.17 -7.01 -8.67
C SER A 282 -15.24 -8.49 -9.04
N GLN A 283 -14.60 -9.31 -8.23
CA GLN A 283 -14.48 -10.75 -8.41
C GLN A 283 -15.27 -11.45 -7.30
N ARG A 284 -15.97 -12.52 -7.62
CA ARG A 284 -16.62 -13.39 -6.63
C ARG A 284 -15.89 -14.72 -6.63
N LEU A 285 -15.41 -15.11 -5.45
CA LEU A 285 -14.75 -16.39 -5.21
C LEU A 285 -15.56 -17.21 -4.22
N LEU A 286 -15.78 -18.48 -4.56
CA LEU A 286 -16.16 -19.51 -3.62
C LEU A 286 -15.08 -20.58 -3.63
N ILE A 287 -14.41 -20.74 -2.50
CA ILE A 287 -13.33 -21.71 -2.33
C ILE A 287 -13.82 -22.79 -1.39
N MET A 288 -13.93 -24.01 -1.91
CA MET A 288 -14.36 -25.17 -1.17
C MET A 288 -13.16 -26.07 -0.88
N ALA A 289 -13.09 -26.60 0.33
CA ALA A 289 -12.13 -27.63 0.73
C ALA A 289 -12.88 -28.88 1.23
N TYR A 290 -12.45 -30.07 0.80
CA TYR A 290 -13.02 -31.32 1.29
C TYR A 290 -12.03 -32.49 1.16
N PRO A 291 -12.12 -33.53 2.00
CA PRO A 291 -11.28 -34.71 1.86
C PRO A 291 -11.49 -35.40 0.51
N GLY A 292 -10.40 -35.73 -0.17
CA GLY A 292 -10.47 -36.43 -1.44
C GLY A 292 -9.09 -36.74 -2.01
N GLN A 293 -8.95 -37.92 -2.61
CA GLN A 293 -7.71 -38.38 -3.20
C GLN A 293 -7.44 -37.75 -4.57
N GLY A 294 -6.17 -37.78 -4.98
CA GLY A 294 -5.71 -37.41 -6.32
C GLY A 294 -5.20 -35.97 -6.41
N ASP A 295 -4.11 -35.81 -7.16
CA ASP A 295 -3.40 -34.53 -7.35
C ASP A 295 -3.81 -33.83 -8.66
N ASP A 296 -4.75 -34.41 -9.41
CA ASP A 296 -5.12 -33.94 -10.74
C ASP A 296 -5.83 -32.58 -10.69
N LEU A 297 -5.48 -31.73 -11.66
CA LEU A 297 -6.18 -30.51 -11.96
C LEU A 297 -7.39 -30.79 -12.86
N VAL A 298 -8.60 -30.53 -12.35
CA VAL A 298 -9.86 -30.74 -13.08
C VAL A 298 -10.51 -29.39 -13.37
N THR A 299 -10.97 -29.18 -14.59
CA THR A 299 -11.73 -27.99 -14.97
C THR A 299 -13.16 -28.37 -15.30
N TYR A 300 -14.12 -27.88 -14.53
CA TYR A 300 -15.55 -28.16 -14.72
C TYR A 300 -16.23 -27.14 -15.62
N ARG A 301 -15.73 -25.91 -15.64
CA ARG A 301 -16.23 -24.84 -16.50
C ARG A 301 -15.10 -23.87 -16.84
N LYS A 302 -14.91 -23.59 -18.12
CA LYS A 302 -13.99 -22.54 -18.60
C LYS A 302 -14.75 -21.20 -18.77
N PRO A 303 -14.05 -20.06 -18.68
CA PRO A 303 -14.66 -18.78 -19.03
C PRO A 303 -15.09 -18.80 -20.50
N PRO A 304 -16.18 -18.11 -20.88
CA PRO A 304 -16.54 -17.95 -22.28
C PRO A 304 -15.35 -17.37 -23.04
N GLY A 305 -15.02 -17.97 -24.19
CA GLY A 305 -13.86 -17.61 -25.00
C GLY A 305 -13.81 -16.11 -25.25
N ARG A 306 -12.61 -15.53 -25.12
CA ARG A 306 -12.33 -14.15 -25.56
C ARG A 306 -12.13 -14.13 -27.07
#